data_AF-A0A968V6K6-F1
#
_entry.id   AF-A0A968V6K6-F1
#
_cell.length_a   1.000
_cell.length_b   1.000
_cell.length_c   1.000
_cell.angle_alpha   90.00
_cell.angle_beta   90.00
_cell.angle_gamma   90.00
#
_symmetry.space_group_name_H-M   'P 1'
#
loop_
_entity.id
_entity.type
_entity.pdbx_description
1 polymer ?
#
loop_
_entity_poly.entity_id
_entity_poly.type
_entity_poly.pdbx_seq_one_letter_code
_entity_poly.pdbx_strand_id
1 'polypeptide(L)'
;MDRGMLMFYNMGEITDWETENSILDVQIAKSYLSDLENYTLPLDVALPIYRWAAIYRNTRLFKLVHQLSTDELADSSNYALVAPKRYKVKTNTILRGHFLEPHDQIKTEAVNYSQLVIATKLLCDHLPLATRSVVFYHLEEKTIQHFSAAQLNAITDLFTK
;
A
#
# COMPACT_ATOMS: atom_id res chain seq x y z
N MET A 1 -5.79 -27.44 -10.15
CA MET A 1 -5.30 -26.20 -9.52
C MET A 1 -4.02 -25.90 -10.25
N ASP A 2 -4.07 -24.95 -11.18
CA ASP A 2 -3.09 -24.91 -12.28
C ASP A 2 -2.19 -23.66 -12.21
N ARG A 3 -2.55 -22.68 -11.37
CA ARG A 3 -1.83 -21.43 -11.11
C ARG A 3 -2.11 -20.92 -9.69
N GLY A 4 -1.18 -20.18 -9.11
CA GLY A 4 -1.34 -19.47 -7.84
C GLY A 4 -1.31 -17.95 -8.03
N MET A 5 -1.79 -17.20 -7.02
CA MET A 5 -1.71 -15.74 -6.99
C MET A 5 -0.80 -15.31 -5.84
N LEU A 6 0.31 -14.65 -6.18
CA LEU A 6 1.20 -14.00 -5.23
C LEU A 6 0.64 -12.61 -4.89
N MET A 7 0.08 -12.48 -3.69
CA MET A 7 -0.38 -11.22 -3.14
C MET A 7 0.81 -10.40 -2.66
N PHE A 8 1.36 -9.55 -3.53
CA PHE A 8 2.61 -8.84 -3.29
C PHE A 8 2.40 -7.51 -2.56
N TYR A 9 1.78 -7.60 -1.37
CA TYR A 9 1.44 -6.48 -0.49
C TYR A 9 1.27 -6.97 0.96
N ASN A 10 0.95 -6.07 1.88
CA ASN A 10 0.88 -6.32 3.34
C ASN A 10 2.23 -6.77 3.93
N MET A 11 3.30 -6.06 3.60
CA MET A 11 4.67 -6.42 3.96
C MET A 11 5.09 -5.95 5.36
N GLY A 12 4.59 -4.80 5.84
CA GLY A 12 4.97 -4.23 7.12
C GLY A 12 3.92 -4.42 8.22
N GLU A 13 4.30 -4.13 9.47
CA GLU A 13 3.40 -4.23 10.61
C GLU A 13 2.52 -2.97 10.72
N ILE A 14 1.24 -3.13 10.39
CA ILE A 14 0.30 -2.00 10.39
C ILE A 14 -0.02 -1.50 11.80
N THR A 15 0.11 -2.35 12.83
CA THR A 15 -0.11 -1.94 14.21
C THR A 15 1.07 -1.18 14.80
N ASP A 16 2.24 -1.27 14.18
CA ASP A 16 3.42 -0.52 14.55
C ASP A 16 3.35 0.90 13.98
N TRP A 17 3.49 1.87 14.87
CA TRP A 17 3.56 3.27 14.48
C TRP A 17 4.81 3.50 13.64
N GLU A 18 5.98 2.97 14.00
CA GLU A 18 7.25 3.28 13.33
C GLU A 18 7.37 2.68 11.92
N THR A 19 6.57 1.66 11.59
CA THR A 19 6.48 1.12 10.23
C THR A 19 6.07 2.22 9.23
N GLU A 20 6.94 2.49 8.25
CA GLU A 20 6.74 3.57 7.28
C GLU A 20 5.66 3.28 6.23
N ASN A 21 5.55 2.02 5.79
CA ASN A 21 4.53 1.59 4.84
C ASN A 21 4.27 0.09 4.99
N SER A 22 3.13 -0.25 5.58
CA SER A 22 2.72 -1.65 5.74
C SER A 22 2.18 -2.26 4.45
N ILE A 23 1.75 -1.43 3.48
CA ILE A 23 1.23 -1.92 2.19
C ILE A 23 2.33 -2.56 1.35
N LEU A 24 3.43 -1.84 1.12
CA LEU A 24 4.55 -2.32 0.32
C LEU A 24 5.88 -1.77 0.83
N ASP A 25 6.71 -2.67 1.32
CA ASP A 25 8.11 -2.44 1.64
C ASP A 25 8.97 -3.32 0.74
N VAL A 26 9.82 -2.69 -0.07
CA VAL A 26 10.65 -3.38 -1.06
C VAL A 26 11.73 -4.26 -0.42
N GLN A 27 12.26 -3.88 0.75
CA GLN A 27 13.31 -4.66 1.40
C GLN A 27 12.72 -5.92 2.04
N ILE A 28 11.56 -5.80 2.66
CA ILE A 28 10.81 -6.96 3.16
C ILE A 28 10.37 -7.83 1.98
N ALA A 29 9.90 -7.23 0.89
CA ALA A 29 9.46 -7.99 -0.27
C ALA A 29 10.58 -8.86 -0.88
N LYS A 30 11.83 -8.38 -0.88
CA LYS A 30 12.99 -9.16 -1.33
C LYS A 30 13.19 -10.47 -0.55
N SER A 31 13.01 -10.46 0.78
CA SER A 31 13.21 -11.68 1.56
C SER A 31 12.17 -12.76 1.27
N TYR A 32 10.98 -12.39 0.79
CA TYR A 32 9.98 -13.36 0.35
C TYR A 32 10.27 -13.94 -1.03
N LEU A 33 11.00 -13.22 -1.88
CA LEU A 33 11.33 -13.66 -3.25
C LEU A 33 12.44 -14.73 -3.29
N SER A 34 13.32 -14.79 -2.29
CA SER A 34 14.37 -15.82 -2.25
C SER A 34 13.81 -17.24 -2.12
N ASP A 35 12.67 -17.40 -1.45
CA ASP A 35 12.04 -18.72 -1.26
C ASP A 35 11.19 -19.15 -2.48
N LEU A 36 10.90 -18.20 -3.39
CA LEU A 36 10.04 -18.40 -4.56
C LEU A 36 10.72 -19.21 -5.68
N GLU A 37 12.05 -19.28 -5.70
CA GLU A 37 12.79 -20.08 -6.70
C GLU A 37 12.43 -21.58 -6.64
N ASN A 38 12.03 -22.08 -5.47
CA ASN A 38 11.64 -23.48 -5.26
C ASN A 38 10.14 -23.72 -5.48
N TYR A 39 9.36 -22.69 -5.81
CA TYR A 39 7.92 -22.80 -5.95
C TYR A 39 7.54 -23.34 -7.33
N THR A 40 6.91 -24.51 -7.35
CA THR A 40 6.69 -25.26 -8.60
C THR A 40 5.48 -24.83 -9.42
N LEU A 41 4.54 -24.10 -8.83
CA LEU A 41 3.31 -23.70 -9.51
C LEU A 41 3.50 -22.32 -10.18
N PRO A 42 3.04 -22.12 -11.43
CA PRO A 42 2.99 -20.80 -12.06
C PRO A 42 2.30 -19.75 -11.17
N LEU A 43 2.88 -18.56 -11.07
CA LEU A 43 2.35 -17.49 -10.23
C LEU A 43 1.95 -16.25 -11.04
N ASP A 44 0.70 -15.86 -10.86
CA ASP A 44 0.23 -14.52 -11.15
C ASP A 44 0.56 -13.58 -9.97
N VAL A 45 0.73 -12.30 -10.23
CA VAL A 45 1.14 -11.33 -9.22
C VAL A 45 0.06 -10.27 -9.04
N ALA A 46 -0.38 -10.07 -7.80
CA ALA A 46 -1.25 -8.96 -7.43
C ALA A 46 -0.41 -7.82 -6.81
N LEU A 47 -0.31 -6.69 -7.51
CA LEU A 47 0.40 -5.49 -7.04
C LEU A 47 -0.58 -4.49 -6.39
N PRO A 48 -0.23 -3.90 -5.23
CA PRO A 48 -1.09 -2.95 -4.54
C PRO A 48 -1.07 -1.58 -5.21
N ILE A 49 -2.25 -1.07 -5.58
CA ILE A 49 -2.40 0.30 -6.11
C ILE A 49 -3.27 1.19 -5.20
N TYR A 50 -3.49 0.76 -3.97
CA TYR A 50 -4.32 1.45 -2.99
C TYR A 50 -3.49 2.29 -2.00
N ARG A 51 -4.22 3.10 -1.23
CA ARG A 51 -3.71 3.88 -0.10
C ARG A 51 -4.70 3.81 1.05
N TRP A 52 -4.25 4.08 2.26
CA TRP A 52 -5.12 4.22 3.44
C TRP A 52 -4.52 5.18 4.48
N ALA A 53 -5.31 5.44 5.51
CA ALA A 53 -4.83 6.01 6.75
C ALA A 53 -5.11 5.06 7.92
N ALA A 54 -4.08 4.74 8.69
CA ALA A 54 -4.18 4.05 9.96
C ALA A 54 -4.37 5.07 11.08
N ILE A 55 -5.46 4.93 11.82
CA ILE A 55 -5.77 5.76 12.99
C ILE A 55 -5.39 4.97 14.24
N TYR A 56 -4.61 5.59 15.12
CA TYR A 56 -4.21 5.03 16.40
C TYR A 56 -4.82 5.83 17.54
N ARG A 57 -5.38 5.12 18.51
CA ARG A 57 -5.90 5.68 19.74
C ARG A 57 -5.27 4.95 20.91
N ASN A 58 -4.73 5.69 21.87
CA ASN A 58 -4.01 5.12 23.01
C ASN A 58 -2.97 4.08 22.57
N THR A 59 -2.14 4.45 21.58
CA THR A 59 -1.08 3.63 20.96
C THR A 59 -1.51 2.32 20.31
N ARG A 60 -2.82 2.11 20.11
CA ARG A 60 -3.36 0.92 19.42
C ARG A 60 -4.00 1.33 18.11
N LEU A 61 -3.86 0.48 17.09
CA LEU A 61 -4.61 0.62 15.85
C LEU A 61 -6.11 0.59 16.18
N PHE A 62 -6.80 1.68 15.87
CA PHE A 62 -8.22 1.86 16.10
C PHE A 62 -9.02 1.59 14.83
N LYS A 63 -8.62 2.19 13.69
CA LYS A 63 -9.32 2.09 12.41
C LYS A 63 -8.40 2.23 11.21
N LEU A 64 -8.85 1.69 10.08
CA LEU A 64 -8.29 1.97 8.75
C LEU A 64 -9.31 2.75 7.93
N VAL A 65 -8.85 3.83 7.31
CA VAL A 65 -9.65 4.65 6.40
C VAL A 65 -9.07 4.48 5.00
N HIS A 66 -9.82 3.80 4.14
CA HIS A 66 -9.39 3.52 2.77
C HIS A 66 -9.42 4.79 1.91
N GLN A 67 -8.48 4.84 0.95
CA GLN A 67 -8.39 5.91 -0.06
C GLN A 67 -8.31 7.34 0.50
N LEU A 68 -7.80 7.49 1.73
CA LEU A 68 -7.57 8.81 2.32
C LEU A 68 -6.34 9.48 1.69
N SER A 69 -6.51 10.69 1.15
CA SER A 69 -5.38 11.51 0.70
C SER A 69 -4.86 12.41 1.83
N THR A 70 -3.62 12.89 1.70
CA THR A 70 -3.07 13.88 2.63
C THR A 70 -3.78 15.23 2.55
N ASP A 71 -4.47 15.51 1.44
CA ASP A 71 -5.21 16.77 1.26
C ASP A 71 -6.45 16.81 2.17
N GLU A 72 -7.05 15.66 2.47
CA GLU A 72 -8.14 15.54 3.46
C GLU A 72 -7.66 15.81 4.90
N LEU A 73 -6.34 15.84 5.14
CA LEU A 73 -5.70 16.16 6.41
C LEU A 73 -5.02 17.55 6.40
N ALA A 74 -5.29 18.36 5.38
CA ALA A 74 -4.67 19.68 5.22
C ALA A 74 -5.21 20.75 6.19
N ASP A 75 -6.39 20.51 6.80
CA ASP A 75 -6.98 21.42 7.77
C ASP A 75 -6.15 21.48 9.06
N SER A 76 -5.31 22.51 9.13
CA SER A 76 -4.43 22.76 10.26
C SER A 76 -5.17 23.13 11.54
N SER A 77 -6.48 23.37 11.53
CA SER A 77 -7.27 23.56 12.75
C SER A 77 -7.57 22.23 13.45
N ASN A 78 -7.83 21.17 12.67
CA ASN A 78 -8.17 19.84 13.14
C ASN A 78 -6.95 18.91 13.25
N TYR A 79 -5.94 19.07 12.40
CA TYR A 79 -4.79 18.16 12.32
C TYR A 79 -3.46 18.92 12.46
N ALA A 80 -2.50 18.30 13.13
CA ALA A 80 -1.12 18.76 13.21
C ALA A 80 -0.21 17.72 12.57
N LEU A 81 0.59 18.11 11.57
CA LEU A 81 1.64 17.25 11.03
C LEU A 81 2.78 17.15 12.05
N VAL A 82 3.06 15.95 12.54
CA VAL A 82 4.10 15.70 13.56
C VAL A 82 5.36 15.06 12.95
N ALA A 83 5.21 14.41 11.80
CA ALA A 83 6.28 13.85 10.99
C ALA A 83 5.74 13.63 9.56
N PRO A 84 6.57 13.32 8.55
CA PRO A 84 6.08 13.02 7.21
C PRO A 84 4.98 11.95 7.25
N LYS A 85 3.83 12.22 6.62
CA LYS A 85 2.64 11.34 6.58
C LYS A 85 2.02 11.00 7.94
N ARG A 86 2.44 11.68 9.01
CA ARG A 86 2.04 11.38 10.39
C ARG A 86 1.42 12.62 11.01
N TYR A 87 0.19 12.49 11.45
CA TYR A 87 -0.63 13.58 11.94
C TYR A 87 -1.14 13.26 13.35
N LYS A 88 -1.45 14.32 14.09
CA LYS A 88 -2.12 14.26 15.39
C LYS A 88 -3.39 15.10 15.34
N VAL A 89 -4.50 14.52 15.80
CA VAL A 89 -5.79 15.20 15.89
C VAL A 89 -5.76 16.20 17.05
N LYS A 90 -6.24 17.41 16.82
CA LYS A 90 -6.24 18.51 17.79
C LYS A 90 -7.59 18.75 18.44
N THR A 91 -8.67 18.49 17.72
CA THR A 91 -10.05 18.79 18.10
C THR A 91 -10.94 17.61 17.73
N ASN A 92 -12.08 17.50 18.41
CA ASN A 92 -13.10 16.52 18.03
C ASN A 92 -13.53 16.79 16.58
N THR A 93 -13.39 15.79 15.71
CA THR A 93 -13.70 15.92 14.29
C THR A 93 -14.24 14.62 13.71
N ILE A 94 -14.80 14.69 12.51
CA ILE A 94 -15.29 13.52 11.78
C ILE A 94 -14.49 13.39 10.48
N LEU A 95 -13.79 12.27 10.34
CA LEU A 95 -13.06 11.93 9.12
C LEU A 95 -13.76 10.75 8.45
N ARG A 96 -14.37 10.98 7.27
CA ARG A 96 -15.10 9.96 6.50
C ARG A 96 -16.10 9.13 7.34
N GLY A 97 -16.86 9.81 8.20
CA GLY A 97 -17.85 9.15 9.08
C GLY A 97 -17.26 8.48 10.32
N HIS A 98 -15.98 8.68 10.62
CA HIS A 98 -15.35 8.23 11.85
C HIS A 98 -15.08 9.39 12.79
N PHE A 99 -15.58 9.29 14.02
CA PHE A 99 -15.32 10.26 15.07
C PHE A 99 -13.88 10.12 15.60
N LEU A 100 -13.14 11.22 15.59
CA LEU A 100 -11.77 11.32 16.06
C LEU A 100 -11.70 12.24 17.27
N GLU A 101 -10.89 11.86 18.24
CA GLU A 101 -10.68 12.58 19.50
C GLU A 101 -9.33 13.30 19.48
N PRO A 102 -9.17 14.39 20.26
CA PRO A 102 -7.86 14.99 20.49
C PRO A 102 -6.83 13.94 20.91
N HIS A 103 -5.64 14.04 20.33
CA HIS A 103 -4.51 13.12 20.49
C HIS A 103 -4.57 11.80 19.74
N ASP A 104 -5.66 11.47 19.04
CA ASP A 104 -5.62 10.41 18.04
C ASP A 104 -4.49 10.69 17.03
N GLN A 105 -3.79 9.64 16.61
CA GLN A 105 -2.69 9.73 15.66
C GLN A 105 -3.14 9.12 14.33
N ILE A 106 -2.74 9.74 13.22
CA ILE A 106 -3.08 9.27 11.88
C ILE A 106 -1.78 9.07 11.10
N LYS A 107 -1.59 7.89 10.52
CA LYS A 107 -0.48 7.56 9.63
C LYS A 107 -1.04 7.27 8.24
N THR A 108 -0.66 8.06 7.24
CA THR A 108 -1.07 7.82 5.85
C THR A 108 -0.04 6.95 5.13
N GLU A 109 -0.53 5.93 4.43
CA GLU A 109 0.31 5.03 3.65
C GLU A 109 -0.24 4.92 2.23
N ALA A 110 0.65 5.03 1.27
CA ALA A 110 0.31 4.92 -0.15
C ALA A 110 1.48 4.29 -0.88
N VAL A 111 1.18 3.46 -1.86
CA VAL A 111 2.18 2.98 -2.80
C VAL A 111 2.41 4.07 -3.84
N ASN A 112 3.67 4.38 -4.11
CA ASN A 112 4.04 5.29 -5.18
C ASN A 112 4.56 4.54 -6.41
N TYR A 113 4.62 5.24 -7.54
CA TYR A 113 5.01 4.64 -8.82
C TYR A 113 6.44 4.08 -8.82
N SER A 114 7.40 4.75 -8.17
CA SER A 114 8.78 4.25 -8.13
C SER A 114 8.91 2.96 -7.34
N GLN A 115 8.18 2.82 -6.22
CA GLN A 115 8.09 1.56 -5.47
C GLN A 115 7.48 0.44 -6.32
N LEU A 116 6.41 0.71 -7.08
CA LEU A 116 5.82 -0.28 -8.00
C LEU A 116 6.79 -0.71 -9.09
N VAL A 117 7.53 0.22 -9.69
CA VAL A 117 8.55 -0.10 -10.70
C VAL A 117 9.64 -0.98 -10.11
N ILE A 118 10.13 -0.65 -8.90
CA ILE A 118 11.17 -1.44 -8.23
C ILE A 118 10.65 -2.84 -7.89
N ALA A 119 9.47 -2.93 -7.28
CA ALA A 119 8.80 -4.21 -6.98
C ALA A 119 8.60 -5.07 -8.23
N THR A 120 8.14 -4.46 -9.32
CA THR A 120 7.94 -5.13 -10.61
C THR A 120 9.24 -5.71 -11.14
N LYS A 121 10.33 -4.94 -11.17
CA LYS A 121 11.63 -5.44 -11.61
C LYS A 121 12.12 -6.61 -10.76
N LEU A 122 12.00 -6.49 -9.45
CA LEU A 122 12.33 -7.55 -8.50
C LEU A 122 11.55 -8.84 -8.77
N LEU A 123 10.25 -8.74 -9.01
CA LEU A 123 9.40 -9.87 -9.38
C LEU A 123 9.81 -10.45 -10.74
N CYS A 124 10.15 -9.60 -11.70
CA CYS A 124 10.59 -10.04 -13.01
C CYS A 124 11.91 -10.82 -12.99
N ASP A 125 12.79 -10.53 -12.04
CA ASP A 125 14.07 -11.22 -11.86
C ASP A 125 13.89 -12.63 -11.25
N HIS A 126 12.82 -12.87 -10.49
CA HIS A 126 12.58 -14.14 -9.77
C HIS A 126 11.46 -15.01 -10.37
N LEU A 127 10.59 -14.45 -11.21
CA LEU A 127 9.46 -15.17 -11.79
C LEU A 127 9.66 -15.41 -13.30
N PRO A 128 9.49 -16.64 -13.80
CA PRO A 128 9.64 -16.92 -15.22
C PRO A 128 8.62 -16.16 -16.07
N LEU A 129 9.08 -15.55 -17.17
CA LEU A 129 8.26 -14.75 -18.07
C LEU A 129 7.06 -15.53 -18.64
N ALA A 130 7.24 -16.80 -18.96
CA ALA A 130 6.20 -17.65 -19.56
C ALA A 130 5.00 -17.93 -18.62
N THR A 131 5.15 -17.65 -17.32
CA THR A 131 4.22 -18.08 -16.29
C THR A 131 3.70 -16.96 -15.42
N ARG A 132 3.98 -15.69 -15.75
CA ARG A 132 3.57 -14.53 -14.94
C ARG A 132 2.54 -13.66 -15.65
N SER A 133 1.51 -13.25 -14.93
CA SER A 133 0.66 -12.11 -15.29
C SER A 133 0.55 -11.17 -14.09
N VAL A 134 0.16 -9.92 -14.34
CA VAL A 134 0.01 -8.91 -13.29
C VAL A 134 -1.46 -8.48 -13.18
N VAL A 135 -1.94 -8.40 -11.96
CA VAL A 135 -3.22 -7.82 -11.58
C VAL A 135 -2.94 -6.65 -10.64
N PHE A 136 -3.62 -5.53 -10.85
CA PHE A 136 -3.55 -4.41 -9.92
C PHE A 136 -4.66 -4.54 -8.88
N TYR A 137 -4.26 -4.79 -7.64
CA TYR A 137 -5.18 -4.93 -6.53
C TYR A 137 -5.54 -3.57 -5.93
N HIS A 138 -6.84 -3.33 -5.80
CA HIS A 138 -7.41 -2.12 -5.20
C HIS A 138 -8.50 -2.50 -4.19
N LEU A 139 -8.72 -1.64 -3.20
CA LEU A 139 -9.67 -1.87 -2.10
C LEU A 139 -11.06 -1.21 -2.31
N GLU A 140 -11.27 -0.45 -3.40
CA GLU A 140 -12.56 0.19 -3.69
C GLU A 140 -12.85 0.32 -5.19
N GLU A 141 -14.11 0.11 -5.59
CA GLU A 141 -14.61 0.11 -6.98
C GLU A 141 -14.40 1.43 -7.75
N LYS A 142 -14.22 2.56 -7.05
CA LYS A 142 -14.24 3.92 -7.62
C LYS A 142 -12.88 4.57 -7.85
N THR A 143 -11.75 3.87 -7.71
CA THR A 143 -10.43 4.52 -7.74
C THR A 143 -9.56 4.13 -8.93
N ILE A 144 -9.77 4.81 -10.06
CA ILE A 144 -8.75 5.07 -11.09
C ILE A 144 -8.39 6.56 -11.05
N GLN A 145 -7.99 7.07 -9.88
CA GLN A 145 -7.56 8.47 -9.73
C GLN A 145 -6.15 8.62 -9.15
N HIS A 146 -5.60 7.56 -8.52
CA HIS A 146 -4.26 7.61 -7.92
C HIS A 146 -3.14 7.30 -8.93
N PHE A 147 -3.38 6.37 -9.85
CA PHE A 147 -2.46 6.03 -10.93
C PHE A 147 -3.12 6.31 -12.27
N SER A 148 -2.35 6.88 -13.21
CA SER A 148 -2.81 7.08 -14.58
C SER A 148 -2.77 5.77 -15.37
N ALA A 149 -3.61 5.65 -16.40
CA ALA A 149 -3.57 4.50 -17.31
C ALA A 149 -2.18 4.30 -17.93
N ALA A 150 -1.46 5.39 -18.24
CA ALA A 150 -0.10 5.34 -18.75
C ALA A 150 0.88 4.71 -17.76
N GLN A 151 0.76 5.02 -16.46
CA GLN A 151 1.59 4.41 -15.41
C GLN A 151 1.29 2.92 -15.26
N LEU A 152 0.02 2.53 -15.26
CA LEU A 152 -0.36 1.13 -15.15
C LEU A 152 0.08 0.32 -16.37
N ASN A 153 -0.08 0.86 -17.58
CA ASN A 153 0.40 0.24 -18.81
C ASN A 153 1.92 0.07 -18.80
N ALA A 154 2.67 1.07 -18.32
CA ALA A 154 4.12 0.96 -18.20
C ALA A 154 4.56 -0.17 -17.24
N ILE A 155 3.81 -0.42 -16.16
CA ILE A 155 4.06 -1.57 -15.27
C ILE A 155 3.73 -2.88 -15.98
N THR A 156 2.61 -2.97 -16.69
CA THR A 156 2.24 -4.16 -17.47
C THR A 156 3.28 -4.49 -18.56
N ASP A 157 3.81 -3.46 -19.23
CA ASP A 157 4.86 -3.61 -20.24
C ASP A 157 6.17 -4.13 -19.65
N LEU A 158 6.48 -3.79 -18.39
CA LEU A 158 7.65 -4.34 -17.69
C LEU A 158 7.46 -5.81 -17.31
N PHE A 159 6.22 -6.24 -17.07
CA PHE A 159 5.91 -7.63 -16.72
C PHE A 159 5.90 -8.57 -17.93
N THR A 160 5.60 -8.04 -19.11
CA THR A 160 5.45 -8.79 -20.38
C THR A 160 6.72 -8.85 -21.23
N LYS A 161 7.76 -8.06 -20.87
CA LYS A 161 9.11 -8.13 -21.44
C LYS A 161 10.00 -9.04 -20.59
#